data_AF-A0A537KD73-F1
#
_entry.id   AF-A0A537KD73-F1
#
_cell.length_a   1.000
_cell.length_b   1.000
_cell.length_c   1.000
_cell.angle_alpha   90.00
_cell.angle_beta   90.00
_cell.angle_gamma   90.00
#
_symmetry.space_group_name_H-M   'P 1'
#
loop_
_entity.id
_entity.type
_entity.pdbx_description
1 polymer ?
#
loop_
_entity_poly.entity_id
_entity_poly.type
_entity_poly.pdbx_seq_one_letter_code
_entity_poly.pdbx_strand_id
1 'polypeptide(L)'
;MGSVELDIQQRQLFVFSNIITYGNAATPEITELIREEIETMWNEPSARLKFDSFWFEVRFKIQASHNPAISPIDIFQNLDPRNNYFRIEEFAHGNISFVDGLNCNSGYFKLENLYKGSTTAAHEYGHTLGLDHPKDLDIRGQGVPGIMYPRGTLVDPQFQYDPTKPAGVTGGTMHPMYRKVKLQDIEALNLHRLDLHGGKAILGEFTNVWHNDHANISPEDFFGSPIG
;
A
#
# COMPACT_ATOMS: atom_id res chain seq x y z
N MET A 1 1.12 1.83 7.28
CA MET A 1 0.84 2.38 8.61
C MET A 1 0.73 3.90 8.56
N GLY A 2 0.06 4.50 9.53
CA GLY A 2 0.02 5.95 9.71
C GLY A 2 -0.51 6.37 11.08
N SER A 3 -0.64 7.68 11.26
CA SER A 3 -1.40 8.25 12.37
C SER A 3 -2.72 8.83 11.87
N VAL A 4 -3.79 8.61 12.61
CA VAL A 4 -5.09 9.23 12.37
C VAL A 4 -5.24 10.43 13.29
N GLU A 5 -5.66 11.57 12.75
CA GLU A 5 -5.96 12.78 13.55
C GLU A 5 -7.36 13.32 13.21
N LEU A 6 -8.15 13.60 14.24
CA LEU A 6 -9.50 14.14 14.12
C LEU A 6 -9.49 15.67 14.24
N ASP A 7 -9.90 16.37 13.18
CA ASP A 7 -10.19 17.80 13.20
C ASP A 7 -11.71 18.03 13.30
N ILE A 8 -12.17 18.29 14.53
CA ILE A 8 -13.58 18.54 14.83
C ILE A 8 -14.08 19.86 14.22
N GLN A 9 -13.22 20.87 14.12
CA GLN A 9 -13.61 22.19 13.62
C GLN A 9 -13.87 22.15 12.12
N GLN A 10 -13.02 21.46 11.37
CA GLN A 10 -13.12 21.33 9.92
C GLN A 10 -13.95 20.11 9.48
N ARG A 11 -14.35 19.25 10.42
CA ARG A 11 -15.02 17.96 10.15
C ARG A 11 -14.21 17.08 9.20
N GLN A 12 -12.91 16.98 9.48
CA GLN A 12 -11.98 16.17 8.72
C GLN A 12 -11.31 15.12 9.62
N LEU A 13 -11.09 13.94 9.04
CA LEU A 13 -10.29 12.89 9.63
C LEU A 13 -9.07 12.69 8.75
N PHE A 14 -7.90 13.08 9.25
CA PHE A 14 -6.66 12.95 8.50
C PHE A 14 -5.99 11.62 8.77
N VAL A 15 -5.53 10.95 7.72
CA VAL A 15 -4.62 9.82 7.80
C VAL A 15 -3.27 10.29 7.29
N PHE A 16 -2.29 10.40 8.19
CA PHE A 16 -0.95 10.84 7.86
C PHE A 16 0.01 9.66 7.74
N SER A 17 0.77 9.64 6.65
CA SER A 17 1.89 8.72 6.45
C SER A 17 3.06 9.44 5.77
N ASN A 18 4.25 8.91 5.98
CA ASN A 18 5.50 9.33 5.37
C ASN A 18 6.17 8.12 4.74
N ILE A 19 6.33 8.15 3.42
CA ILE A 19 6.93 7.07 2.63
C ILE A 19 8.42 7.35 2.46
N ILE A 20 9.26 6.52 3.08
CA ILE A 20 10.71 6.64 3.05
C ILE A 20 11.24 5.53 2.14
N THR A 21 11.91 5.92 1.05
CA THR A 21 12.47 4.97 0.09
C THR A 21 13.99 4.95 0.14
N TYR A 22 14.55 3.79 -0.14
CA TYR A 22 15.98 3.53 -0.22
C TYR A 22 16.25 2.33 -1.13
N GLY A 23 17.51 1.97 -1.36
CA GLY A 23 17.90 0.91 -2.29
C GLY A 23 18.52 1.46 -3.58
N ASN A 24 19.06 0.59 -4.42
CA ASN A 24 19.87 1.00 -5.57
C ASN A 24 19.01 1.59 -6.69
N ALA A 25 17.74 1.14 -6.81
CA ALA A 25 16.81 1.63 -7.81
C ALA A 25 15.91 2.76 -7.29
N ALA A 26 16.04 3.17 -6.02
CA ALA A 26 15.30 4.30 -5.48
C ALA A 26 15.85 5.62 -6.02
N THR A 27 14.95 6.52 -6.39
CA THR A 27 15.27 7.89 -6.81
C THR A 27 14.25 8.86 -6.23
N PRO A 28 14.56 10.16 -6.13
CA PRO A 28 13.58 11.17 -5.73
C PRO A 28 12.32 11.14 -6.62
N GLU A 29 12.48 10.91 -7.92
CA GLU A 29 11.39 10.89 -8.89
C GLU A 29 10.45 9.70 -8.67
N ILE A 30 11.00 8.50 -8.43
CA ILE A 30 10.19 7.31 -8.13
C ILE A 30 9.49 7.47 -6.78
N THR A 31 10.16 8.05 -5.80
CA THR A 31 9.60 8.31 -4.46
C THR A 31 8.40 9.24 -4.54
N GLU A 32 8.51 10.31 -5.33
CA GLU A 32 7.41 11.25 -5.54
C GLU A 32 6.26 10.60 -6.32
N LEU A 33 6.56 9.74 -7.30
CA LEU A 33 5.55 8.97 -8.02
C LEU A 33 4.75 8.05 -7.09
N ILE A 34 5.42 7.36 -6.17
CA ILE A 34 4.77 6.53 -5.14
C ILE A 34 3.85 7.37 -4.26
N ARG A 35 4.34 8.52 -3.79
CA ARG A 35 3.57 9.45 -2.95
C ARG A 35 2.32 9.93 -3.66
N GLU A 36 2.46 10.39 -4.90
CA GLU A 36 1.36 10.89 -5.73
C GLU A 36 0.33 9.79 -6.00
N GLU A 37 0.78 8.58 -6.35
CA GLU A 37 -0.10 7.41 -6.57
C GLU A 37 -0.94 7.13 -5.32
N ILE A 38 -0.30 6.96 -4.16
CA ILE A 38 -1.00 6.64 -2.90
C ILE A 38 -1.98 7.77 -2.55
N GLU A 39 -1.51 9.02 -2.48
CA GLU A 39 -2.34 10.12 -2.01
C GLU A 39 -3.53 10.38 -2.94
N THR A 40 -3.31 10.35 -4.26
CA THR A 40 -4.38 10.58 -5.23
C THR A 40 -5.42 9.49 -5.14
N MET A 41 -5.01 8.22 -5.19
CA MET A 41 -5.95 7.10 -5.23
C MET A 41 -6.74 6.98 -3.93
N TRP A 42 -6.10 7.12 -2.77
CA TRP A 42 -6.78 6.98 -1.48
C TRP A 42 -7.71 8.16 -1.14
N ASN A 43 -7.53 9.31 -1.79
CA ASN A 43 -8.46 10.44 -1.71
C ASN A 43 -9.53 10.45 -2.83
N GLU A 44 -9.35 9.70 -3.92
CA GLU A 44 -10.28 9.64 -5.07
C GLU A 44 -11.74 9.33 -4.66
N PRO A 45 -12.03 8.39 -3.74
CA PRO A 45 -13.41 8.08 -3.34
C PRO A 45 -14.16 9.23 -2.67
N SER A 46 -13.46 10.29 -2.21
CA SER A 46 -14.04 11.37 -1.41
C SER A 46 -14.86 10.84 -0.23
N ALA A 47 -14.30 9.86 0.46
CA ALA A 47 -15.00 9.10 1.49
C ALA A 47 -15.38 9.96 2.69
N ARG A 48 -16.54 9.64 3.28
CA ARG A 48 -17.01 10.24 4.52
C ARG A 48 -17.38 9.14 5.49
N LEU A 49 -16.86 9.21 6.71
CA LEU A 49 -17.16 8.26 7.78
C LEU A 49 -17.95 8.96 8.88
N LYS A 50 -18.83 8.19 9.54
CA LYS A 50 -19.62 8.66 10.66
C LYS A 50 -18.88 8.37 11.96
N PHE A 51 -18.58 9.42 12.73
CA PHE A 51 -18.12 9.33 14.11
C PHE A 51 -19.22 9.91 14.99
N ASP A 52 -19.76 9.09 15.90
CA ASP A 52 -20.96 9.37 16.66
C ASP A 52 -22.13 9.85 15.78
N SER A 53 -22.47 11.14 15.86
CA SER A 53 -23.57 11.77 15.09
C SER A 53 -23.09 12.63 13.92
N PHE A 54 -21.77 12.74 13.71
CA PHE A 54 -21.20 13.65 12.72
C PHE A 54 -20.47 12.91 11.61
N TRP A 55 -20.61 13.44 10.40
CA TRP A 55 -19.88 12.96 9.22
C TRP A 55 -18.58 13.73 9.08
N PHE A 56 -17.49 12.99 8.98
CA PHE A 56 -16.14 13.48 8.75
C PHE A 56 -15.68 13.06 7.38
N GLU A 57 -15.09 14.00 6.63
CA GLU A 57 -14.41 13.69 5.39
C GLU A 57 -13.05 13.06 5.70
N VAL A 58 -12.75 11.91 5.09
CA VAL A 58 -11.46 11.24 5.27
C VAL A 58 -10.47 11.81 4.26
N ARG A 59 -9.30 12.24 4.75
CA ARG A 59 -8.24 12.83 3.93
C ARG A 59 -6.90 12.15 4.22
N PHE A 60 -6.36 11.46 3.21
CA PHE A 60 -5.01 10.92 3.27
C PHE A 60 -4.02 12.05 2.95
N LYS A 61 -3.00 12.19 3.79
CA LYS A 61 -1.91 13.15 3.62
C LYS A 61 -0.60 12.40 3.64
N ILE A 62 0.00 12.26 2.47
CA ILE A 62 1.17 11.42 2.25
C ILE A 62 2.38 12.30 1.98
N GLN A 63 3.36 12.23 2.86
CA GLN A 63 4.69 12.76 2.65
C GLN A 63 5.60 11.68 2.09
N ALA A 64 6.72 12.08 1.48
CA ALA A 64 7.71 11.15 0.99
C ALA A 64 9.12 11.73 1.11
N SER A 65 10.09 10.85 1.34
CA SER A 65 11.50 11.18 1.31
C SER A 65 12.33 10.05 0.68
N HIS A 66 13.26 10.45 -0.19
CA HIS A 66 14.27 9.55 -0.71
C HIS A 66 15.50 9.62 0.19
N ASN A 67 15.85 8.52 0.85
CA ASN A 67 16.96 8.46 1.78
C ASN A 67 17.91 7.29 1.45
N PRO A 68 18.80 7.44 0.46
CA PRO A 68 19.70 6.36 0.05
C PRO A 68 20.77 6.03 1.10
N ALA A 69 20.98 6.92 2.07
CA ALA A 69 21.96 6.75 3.14
C ALA A 69 21.34 6.23 4.45
N ILE A 70 20.06 5.86 4.44
CA ILE A 70 19.39 5.31 5.63
C ILE A 70 20.10 4.03 6.09
N SER A 71 20.31 3.93 7.38
CA SER A 71 20.93 2.76 7.99
C SER A 71 19.88 1.80 8.54
N PRO A 72 20.21 0.50 8.73
CA PRO A 72 19.30 -0.44 9.38
C PRO A 72 18.82 0.02 10.76
N ILE A 73 19.69 0.69 11.53
CA ILE A 73 19.35 1.15 12.88
C ILE A 73 18.28 2.25 12.86
N ASP A 74 18.26 3.11 11.84
CA ASP A 74 17.22 4.15 11.67
C ASP A 74 15.83 3.52 11.48
N ILE A 75 15.76 2.35 10.83
CA ILE A 75 14.51 1.61 10.62
C ILE A 75 14.13 0.86 11.90
N PHE A 76 15.06 0.09 12.49
CA PHE A 76 14.80 -0.72 13.68
C PHE A 76 14.30 0.11 14.87
N GLN A 77 14.83 1.32 15.04
CA GLN A 77 14.49 2.21 16.16
C GLN A 77 13.34 3.18 15.85
N ASN A 78 12.66 3.03 14.71
CA ASN A 78 11.54 3.89 14.39
C ASN A 78 10.40 3.73 15.39
N LEU A 79 9.98 4.85 15.97
CA LEU A 79 8.82 4.96 16.85
C LEU A 79 7.76 5.90 16.28
N ASP A 80 8.00 6.51 15.10
CA ASP A 80 7.00 7.33 14.44
C ASP A 80 6.09 6.44 13.58
N PRO A 81 4.79 6.31 13.92
CA PRO A 81 3.84 5.48 13.17
C PRO A 81 3.60 5.97 11.74
N ARG A 82 4.04 7.19 11.41
CA ARG A 82 3.94 7.74 10.05
C ARG A 82 5.01 7.16 9.13
N ASN A 83 6.17 6.78 9.65
CA ASN A 83 7.28 6.35 8.80
C ASN A 83 7.07 4.93 8.29
N ASN A 84 7.02 4.80 6.96
CA ASN A 84 6.94 3.54 6.24
C ASN A 84 8.16 3.39 5.33
N TYR A 85 8.85 2.26 5.39
CA TYR A 85 10.16 2.06 4.77
C TYR A 85 10.10 1.06 3.63
N PHE A 86 10.48 1.49 2.43
CA PHE A 86 10.45 0.62 1.27
C PHE A 86 11.79 0.61 0.54
N ARG A 87 12.38 -0.59 0.44
CA ARG A 87 13.52 -0.79 -0.45
C ARG A 87 13.04 -0.91 -1.88
N ILE A 88 13.70 -0.26 -2.82
CA ILE A 88 13.39 -0.33 -4.26
C ILE A 88 14.59 -0.93 -4.99
N GLU A 89 14.35 -2.03 -5.71
CA GLU A 89 15.35 -2.70 -6.54
C GLU A 89 14.79 -3.10 -7.91
N GLU A 90 15.67 -3.34 -8.87
CA GLU A 90 15.31 -3.90 -10.17
C GLU A 90 14.85 -5.36 -10.07
N PHE A 91 15.39 -6.10 -9.09
CA PHE A 91 15.10 -7.49 -8.84
C PHE A 91 14.44 -7.69 -7.47
N ALA A 92 13.41 -8.53 -7.44
CA ALA A 92 12.79 -9.01 -6.22
C ALA A 92 12.53 -10.52 -6.34
N HIS A 93 12.86 -11.29 -5.31
CA HIS A 93 12.43 -12.69 -5.20
C HIS A 93 10.90 -12.78 -5.28
N GLY A 94 10.38 -13.74 -6.06
CA GLY A 94 8.94 -13.82 -6.38
C GLY A 94 8.48 -12.84 -7.48
N ASN A 95 9.38 -11.99 -7.98
CA ASN A 95 9.17 -11.09 -9.12
C ASN A 95 7.99 -10.10 -8.95
N ILE A 96 7.71 -9.70 -7.72
CA ILE A 96 6.60 -8.82 -7.37
C ILE A 96 6.97 -7.94 -6.18
N SER A 97 6.43 -6.72 -6.14
CA SER A 97 6.44 -5.89 -4.94
C SER A 97 5.63 -6.53 -3.79
N PHE A 98 6.01 -6.27 -2.55
CA PHE A 98 5.31 -6.76 -1.37
C PHE A 98 5.56 -5.88 -0.15
N VAL A 99 4.79 -6.12 0.91
CA VAL A 99 5.02 -5.61 2.25
C VAL A 99 5.16 -6.74 3.26
N ASP A 100 5.71 -6.46 4.44
CA ASP A 100 6.06 -7.49 5.44
C ASP A 100 4.86 -8.12 6.17
N GLY A 101 3.64 -7.75 5.80
CA GLY A 101 2.40 -8.33 6.29
C GLY A 101 1.24 -7.35 6.27
N LEU A 102 0.13 -7.74 6.91
CA LEU A 102 -0.94 -6.79 7.23
C LEU A 102 -0.52 -5.93 8.41
N ASN A 103 -0.96 -4.66 8.42
CA ASN A 103 -0.62 -3.71 9.47
C ASN A 103 0.90 -3.56 9.64
N CYS A 104 1.65 -3.39 8.57
CA CYS A 104 3.10 -3.19 8.66
C CYS A 104 3.51 -1.76 8.31
N ASN A 105 4.80 -1.46 8.48
CA ASN A 105 5.41 -0.21 8.04
C ASN A 105 6.70 -0.42 7.23
N SER A 106 6.92 -1.62 6.71
CA SER A 106 8.07 -1.92 5.85
C SER A 106 7.73 -2.87 4.71
N GLY A 107 8.53 -2.83 3.65
CA GLY A 107 8.37 -3.68 2.48
C GLY A 107 9.41 -3.48 1.40
N TYR A 108 9.12 -4.05 0.24
CA TYR A 108 10.01 -4.13 -0.91
C TYR A 108 9.26 -3.87 -2.21
N PHE A 109 9.74 -2.91 -3.00
CA PHE A 109 9.20 -2.63 -4.31
C PHE A 109 10.14 -3.12 -5.42
N LYS A 110 9.56 -3.80 -6.41
CA LYS A 110 10.22 -4.04 -7.67
C LYS A 110 10.01 -2.84 -8.61
N LEU A 111 11.10 -2.27 -9.12
CA LEU A 111 11.08 -1.06 -9.97
C LEU A 111 10.09 -1.17 -11.14
N GLU A 112 10.04 -2.32 -11.83
CA GLU A 112 9.17 -2.50 -12.99
C GLU A 112 7.67 -2.37 -12.66
N ASN A 113 7.29 -2.49 -11.38
CA ASN A 113 5.92 -2.32 -10.92
C ASN A 113 5.59 -0.86 -10.59
N LEU A 114 6.59 0.03 -10.57
CA LEU A 114 6.48 1.44 -10.22
C LEU A 114 6.57 2.32 -11.47
N TYR A 115 5.49 2.37 -12.24
CA TYR A 115 5.36 3.22 -13.42
C TYR A 115 4.13 4.11 -13.30
N LYS A 116 4.10 5.21 -14.07
CA LYS A 116 2.97 6.13 -14.07
C LYS A 116 1.67 5.43 -14.49
N GLY A 117 0.66 5.49 -13.64
CA GLY A 117 -0.61 4.78 -13.85
C GLY A 117 -0.62 3.35 -13.31
N SER A 118 0.47 2.88 -12.69
CA SER A 118 0.42 1.74 -11.79
C SER A 118 -0.48 2.04 -10.59
N THR A 119 -0.87 0.97 -9.90
CA THR A 119 -1.64 1.01 -8.65
C THR A 119 -0.95 0.15 -7.58
N THR A 120 0.33 -0.19 -7.81
CA THR A 120 1.07 -1.12 -6.96
C THR A 120 1.35 -0.50 -5.61
N ALA A 121 1.85 0.73 -5.56
CA ALA A 121 2.14 1.39 -4.30
C ALA A 121 0.86 1.66 -3.49
N ALA A 122 -0.23 2.04 -4.15
CA ALA A 122 -1.53 2.23 -3.49
C ALA A 122 -2.09 0.91 -2.92
N HIS A 123 -1.89 -0.21 -3.61
CA HIS A 123 -2.27 -1.56 -3.14
C HIS A 123 -1.45 -2.00 -1.93
N GLU A 124 -0.12 -1.93 -2.03
CA GLU A 124 0.77 -2.27 -0.93
C GLU A 124 0.50 -1.38 0.29
N TYR A 125 0.24 -0.08 0.08
CA TYR A 125 -0.17 0.82 1.16
C TYR A 125 -1.43 0.33 1.86
N GLY A 126 -2.42 -0.23 1.16
CA GLY A 126 -3.61 -0.84 1.78
C GLY A 126 -3.26 -1.96 2.77
N HIS A 127 -2.31 -2.84 2.41
CA HIS A 127 -1.79 -3.85 3.34
C HIS A 127 -1.13 -3.23 4.56
N THR A 128 -0.35 -2.16 4.38
CA THR A 128 0.26 -1.43 5.50
C THR A 128 -0.76 -0.83 6.46
N LEU A 129 -2.01 -0.62 6.03
CA LEU A 129 -3.12 -0.14 6.85
C LEU A 129 -4.01 -1.28 7.38
N GLY A 130 -3.68 -2.53 7.07
CA GLY A 130 -4.38 -3.72 7.59
C GLY A 130 -5.41 -4.33 6.66
N LEU A 131 -5.53 -3.88 5.41
CA LEU A 131 -6.46 -4.49 4.45
C LEU A 131 -5.86 -5.76 3.86
N ASP A 132 -6.63 -6.85 3.89
CA ASP A 132 -6.28 -8.12 3.24
C ASP A 132 -6.87 -8.22 1.84
N HIS A 133 -6.38 -9.18 1.04
CA HIS A 133 -7.01 -9.51 -0.23
C HIS A 133 -8.43 -10.06 -0.01
N PRO A 134 -9.38 -9.71 -0.90
CA PRO A 134 -10.67 -10.39 -0.95
C PRO A 134 -10.49 -11.89 -1.21
N LYS A 135 -11.36 -12.71 -0.61
CA LYS A 135 -11.33 -14.18 -0.78
C LYS A 135 -11.90 -14.65 -2.12
N ASP A 136 -12.91 -13.93 -2.61
CA ASP A 136 -13.47 -14.19 -3.94
C ASP A 136 -12.63 -13.45 -4.98
N LEU A 137 -12.06 -14.20 -5.91
CA LEU A 137 -11.16 -13.68 -6.95
C LEU A 137 -11.79 -13.78 -8.34
N ASP A 138 -13.07 -14.12 -8.46
CA ASP A 138 -13.81 -14.05 -9.73
C ASP A 138 -14.88 -12.97 -9.67
N ILE A 139 -14.53 -11.80 -10.18
CA ILE A 139 -15.38 -10.59 -10.11
C ILE A 139 -15.88 -10.15 -11.48
N ARG A 140 -15.95 -11.08 -12.43
CA ARG A 140 -16.59 -10.83 -13.73
C ARG A 140 -18.03 -10.35 -13.53
N GLY A 141 -18.43 -9.32 -14.27
CA GLY A 141 -19.73 -8.66 -14.13
C GLY A 141 -19.85 -7.68 -12.94
N GLN A 142 -18.83 -7.54 -12.09
CA GLN A 142 -18.86 -6.64 -10.92
C GLN A 142 -18.25 -5.26 -11.21
N GLY A 143 -17.79 -5.03 -12.44
CA GLY A 143 -17.23 -3.74 -12.88
C GLY A 143 -15.75 -3.55 -12.50
N VAL A 144 -15.37 -2.30 -12.26
CA VAL A 144 -13.97 -1.91 -12.00
C VAL A 144 -13.46 -2.61 -10.73
N PRO A 145 -12.28 -3.27 -10.74
CA PRO A 145 -11.73 -3.93 -9.55
C PRO A 145 -11.38 -2.93 -8.43
N GLY A 146 -11.60 -3.34 -7.19
CA GLY A 146 -11.14 -2.60 -6.00
C GLY A 146 -9.62 -2.64 -5.84
N ILE A 147 -9.05 -1.76 -5.02
CA ILE A 147 -7.59 -1.63 -4.88
C ILE A 147 -6.95 -2.89 -4.31
N MET A 148 -7.65 -3.59 -3.41
CA MET A 148 -7.12 -4.76 -2.72
C MET A 148 -7.24 -6.07 -3.50
N TYR A 149 -7.76 -6.07 -4.73
CA TYR A 149 -7.72 -7.28 -5.54
C TYR A 149 -6.27 -7.57 -5.97
N PRO A 150 -5.77 -8.81 -5.76
CA PRO A 150 -4.43 -9.19 -6.18
C PRO A 150 -4.36 -9.44 -7.69
N ARG A 151 -3.13 -9.52 -8.20
CA ARG A 151 -2.87 -10.08 -9.54
C ARG A 151 -3.43 -11.50 -9.62
N GLY A 152 -3.93 -11.89 -10.79
CA GLY A 152 -4.57 -13.20 -10.99
C GLY A 152 -6.09 -13.19 -10.82
N THR A 153 -6.67 -12.13 -10.26
CA THR A 153 -8.13 -11.93 -10.19
C THR A 153 -8.76 -12.00 -11.59
N LEU A 154 -9.87 -12.73 -11.72
CA LEU A 154 -10.66 -12.81 -12.94
C LEU A 154 -11.61 -11.62 -13.03
N VAL A 155 -11.56 -10.92 -14.16
CA VAL A 155 -12.31 -9.69 -14.42
C VAL A 155 -12.89 -9.72 -15.82
N ASP A 156 -13.82 -8.80 -16.09
CA ASP A 156 -14.33 -8.59 -17.45
C ASP A 156 -13.19 -8.25 -18.43
N PRO A 157 -13.31 -8.64 -19.72
CA PRO A 157 -12.23 -8.49 -20.71
C PRO A 157 -11.57 -7.11 -20.73
N GLN A 158 -12.34 -6.04 -20.62
CA GLN A 158 -11.84 -4.65 -20.65
C GLN A 158 -10.86 -4.29 -19.51
N PHE A 159 -10.79 -5.11 -18.45
CA PHE A 159 -9.89 -4.91 -17.32
C PHE A 159 -8.74 -5.93 -17.29
N GLN A 160 -8.63 -6.79 -18.29
CA GLN A 160 -7.57 -7.80 -18.37
C GLN A 160 -6.28 -7.20 -18.94
N TYR A 161 -5.16 -7.92 -18.79
CA TYR A 161 -3.91 -7.59 -19.49
C TYR A 161 -4.06 -7.61 -21.01
N ASP A 162 -4.87 -8.54 -21.52
CA ASP A 162 -5.25 -8.64 -22.92
C ASP A 162 -6.75 -8.98 -23.01
N PRO A 163 -7.61 -8.04 -23.45
CA PRO A 163 -9.06 -8.23 -23.52
C PRO A 163 -9.48 -9.30 -24.53
N THR A 164 -8.58 -9.77 -25.39
CA THR A 164 -8.87 -10.84 -26.36
C THR A 164 -8.67 -12.24 -25.77
N LYS A 165 -8.09 -12.36 -24.58
CA LYS A 165 -7.80 -13.64 -23.95
C LYS A 165 -9.00 -14.15 -23.13
N PRO A 166 -9.22 -15.47 -23.10
CA PRO A 166 -10.13 -16.08 -22.13
C PRO A 166 -9.70 -15.77 -20.69
N ALA A 167 -10.65 -15.66 -19.77
CA ALA A 167 -10.34 -15.45 -18.37
C ALA A 167 -9.48 -16.59 -17.79
N GLY A 168 -8.46 -16.25 -17.00
CA GLY A 168 -7.64 -17.22 -16.27
C GLY A 168 -6.45 -17.80 -17.04
N VAL A 169 -6.27 -17.45 -18.32
CA VAL A 169 -5.03 -17.76 -19.05
C VAL A 169 -4.03 -16.60 -18.98
N THR A 170 -2.81 -16.79 -19.48
CA THR A 170 -1.84 -15.68 -19.62
C THR A 170 -2.45 -14.54 -20.44
N GLY A 171 -2.42 -13.33 -19.87
CA GLY A 171 -3.10 -12.15 -20.42
C GLY A 171 -4.57 -12.02 -20.00
N GLY A 172 -5.21 -13.11 -19.57
CA GLY A 172 -6.63 -13.21 -19.24
C GLY A 172 -7.00 -12.90 -17.78
N THR A 173 -6.15 -12.18 -17.05
CA THR A 173 -6.36 -11.80 -15.65
C THR A 173 -6.26 -10.29 -15.50
N MET A 174 -6.73 -9.76 -14.38
CA MET A 174 -6.79 -8.33 -14.10
C MET A 174 -5.45 -7.63 -14.30
N HIS A 175 -5.44 -6.57 -15.11
CA HIS A 175 -4.33 -5.64 -15.19
C HIS A 175 -4.40 -4.62 -14.02
N PRO A 176 -3.35 -4.49 -13.18
CA PRO A 176 -3.37 -3.64 -11.99
C PRO A 176 -3.76 -2.18 -12.23
N MET A 177 -3.40 -1.60 -13.38
CA MET A 177 -3.75 -0.21 -13.73
C MET A 177 -5.25 0.12 -13.64
N TYR A 178 -6.13 -0.87 -13.73
CA TYR A 178 -7.58 -0.66 -13.66
C TYR A 178 -8.13 -0.64 -12.24
N ARG A 179 -7.32 -0.98 -11.23
CA ARG A 179 -7.77 -0.95 -9.84
C ARG A 179 -8.08 0.47 -9.40
N LYS A 180 -9.09 0.58 -8.54
CA LYS A 180 -9.46 1.84 -7.88
C LYS A 180 -9.65 1.60 -6.39
N VAL A 181 -9.18 2.54 -5.57
CA VAL A 181 -9.64 2.58 -4.17
C VAL A 181 -11.13 2.89 -4.23
N LYS A 182 -11.94 2.13 -3.50
CA LYS A 182 -13.38 2.31 -3.38
C LYS A 182 -13.74 2.74 -1.96
N LEU A 183 -14.97 3.22 -1.78
CA LEU A 183 -15.49 3.57 -0.47
C LEU A 183 -15.39 2.38 0.52
N GLN A 184 -15.65 1.17 0.03
CA GLN A 184 -15.59 -0.05 0.83
C GLN A 184 -14.17 -0.33 1.37
N ASP A 185 -13.13 0.06 0.64
CA ASP A 185 -11.74 -0.07 1.12
C ASP A 185 -11.52 0.88 2.31
N ILE A 186 -12.04 2.12 2.25
CA ILE A 186 -11.96 3.08 3.36
C ILE A 186 -12.80 2.64 4.56
N GLU A 187 -14.00 2.09 4.33
CA GLU A 187 -14.86 1.55 5.38
C GLU A 187 -14.20 0.36 6.10
N ALA A 188 -13.51 -0.50 5.33
CA ALA A 188 -12.79 -1.67 5.86
C ALA A 188 -11.61 -1.30 6.78
N LEU A 189 -11.06 -0.09 6.67
CA LEU A 189 -10.07 0.43 7.63
C LEU A 189 -10.65 0.63 9.04
N ASN A 190 -11.98 0.64 9.17
CA ASN A 190 -12.65 0.76 10.47
C ASN A 190 -12.19 1.97 11.30
N LEU A 191 -11.85 3.09 10.67
CA LEU A 191 -11.26 4.26 11.35
C LEU A 191 -12.13 4.80 12.51
N HIS A 192 -13.45 4.64 12.40
CA HIS A 192 -14.43 5.00 13.43
C HIS A 192 -14.37 4.18 14.71
N ARG A 193 -13.57 3.10 14.73
CA ARG A 193 -13.36 2.22 15.88
C ARG A 193 -12.02 2.46 16.58
N LEU A 194 -11.17 3.32 16.04
CA LEU A 194 -9.87 3.62 16.64
C LEU A 194 -10.05 4.36 17.97
N ASP A 195 -9.27 3.98 18.97
CA ASP A 195 -9.24 4.69 20.26
C ASP A 195 -8.38 5.95 20.11
N LEU A 196 -9.06 7.10 20.02
CA LEU A 196 -8.43 8.40 19.82
C LEU A 196 -8.02 9.01 21.17
N HIS A 197 -6.73 8.97 21.48
CA HIS A 197 -6.17 9.69 22.62
C HIS A 197 -5.77 11.11 22.21
N GLY A 198 -6.43 12.11 22.78
CA GLY A 198 -6.19 13.51 22.42
C GLY A 198 -6.49 13.83 20.95
N GLY A 199 -7.45 13.09 20.34
CA GLY A 199 -7.81 13.23 18.93
C GLY A 199 -6.85 12.53 17.96
N LYS A 200 -5.93 11.69 18.46
CA LYS A 200 -4.97 10.94 17.64
C LYS A 200 -5.02 9.44 17.91
N ALA A 201 -4.81 8.63 16.88
CA ALA A 201 -4.66 7.18 16.99
C ALA A 201 -3.59 6.68 16.01
N ILE A 202 -3.11 5.46 16.23
CA ILE A 202 -2.25 4.75 15.30
C ILE A 202 -3.11 3.85 14.40
N LEU A 203 -2.74 3.75 13.12
CA LEU A 203 -3.34 2.84 12.14
C LEU A 203 -2.25 1.96 11.53
N GLY A 204 -2.30 0.65 11.81
CA GLY A 204 -1.25 -0.33 11.49
C GLY A 204 -0.31 -0.59 12.66
N GLU A 205 0.72 -1.43 12.45
CA GLU A 205 1.71 -1.85 13.46
C GLU A 205 3.14 -1.65 12.92
N PHE A 206 4.11 -1.66 13.85
CA PHE A 206 5.52 -1.57 13.52
C PHE A 206 6.09 -2.94 13.19
N THR A 207 6.55 -3.10 11.95
CA THR A 207 7.41 -4.24 11.55
C THR A 207 8.87 -3.84 11.58
N ASN A 208 9.20 -2.60 11.17
CA ASN A 208 10.55 -2.04 11.18
C ASN A 208 11.61 -2.97 10.57
N VAL A 209 11.29 -3.67 9.48
CA VAL A 209 12.22 -4.62 8.85
C VAL A 209 13.16 -3.91 7.90
N TRP A 210 14.46 -4.18 8.03
CA TRP A 210 15.46 -3.83 7.03
C TRP A 210 15.50 -4.88 5.92
N HIS A 211 15.42 -4.42 4.68
CA HIS A 211 15.52 -5.28 3.51
C HIS A 211 16.91 -5.18 2.88
N ASN A 212 17.54 -6.33 2.67
CA ASN A 212 18.79 -6.42 1.90
C ASN A 212 18.50 -6.47 0.39
N ASP A 213 19.51 -6.19 -0.42
CA ASP A 213 19.40 -6.38 -1.87
C ASP A 213 19.20 -7.86 -2.20
N HIS A 214 18.10 -8.19 -2.87
CA HIS A 214 17.81 -9.57 -3.27
C HIS A 214 18.81 -10.10 -4.30
N ALA A 215 19.48 -9.24 -5.06
CA ALA A 215 20.56 -9.65 -5.97
C ALA A 215 21.81 -10.17 -5.21
N ASN A 216 21.94 -9.84 -3.93
CA ASN A 216 23.08 -10.22 -3.09
C ASN A 216 22.76 -11.35 -2.09
N ILE A 217 21.56 -11.93 -2.16
CA ILE A 217 21.11 -12.99 -1.25
C ILE A 217 20.82 -14.23 -2.08
N SER A 218 21.31 -15.40 -1.65
CA SER A 218 20.95 -16.65 -2.32
C SER A 218 19.45 -16.96 -2.10
N PRO A 219 18.76 -17.64 -3.02
CA PRO A 219 17.37 -18.05 -2.79
C PRO A 219 17.21 -18.89 -1.51
N GLU A 220 18.21 -19.71 -1.19
CA GLU A 220 18.25 -20.55 0.02
C GLU A 220 18.31 -19.72 1.30
N ASP A 221 19.06 -18.63 1.32
CA ASP A 221 19.12 -17.71 2.44
C ASP A 221 17.82 -16.88 2.59
N PHE A 222 17.17 -16.57 1.47
CA PHE A 222 15.87 -15.86 1.48
C PHE A 222 14.73 -16.71 2.05
N PHE A 223 14.66 -18.00 1.70
CA PHE A 223 13.65 -18.92 2.23
C PHE A 223 14.08 -19.61 3.54
N GLY A 224 15.36 -19.48 3.93
CA GLY A 224 16.00 -20.22 5.01
C GLY A 224 16.08 -19.51 6.36
N SER A 225 15.71 -18.23 6.48
CA SER A 225 15.58 -17.59 7.79
C SER A 225 14.35 -18.13 8.52
N PRO A 226 14.52 -18.91 9.61
CA PRO A 226 13.39 -19.31 10.43
C PRO A 226 12.89 -18.09 11.19
N ILE A 227 11.57 -17.98 11.25
CA ILE A 227 10.86 -17.21 12.26
C ILE A 227 11.42 -17.66 13.63
N GLY A 228 12.12 -16.76 14.30
CA GLY A 228 12.66 -16.93 15.66
C GLY A 228 12.12 -15.84 16.56
#